data_AF-A0A960KKY5-F1
#
_entry.id   AF-A0A960KKY5-F1
#
_cell.length_a   1.000
_cell.length_b   1.000
_cell.length_c   1.000
_cell.angle_alpha   90.00
_cell.angle_beta   90.00
_cell.angle_gamma   90.00
#
_symmetry.space_group_name_H-M   'P 1'
#
loop_
_entity.id
_entity.type
_entity.pdbx_description
1 polymer ?
#
loop_
_entity_poly.entity_id
_entity_poly.type
_entity_poly.pdbx_seq_one_letter_code
_entity_poly.pdbx_strand_id
1 'polypeptide(L)'
;MEKEISAGARSLVEQAFEGIQGDALRDYHVHMLGMNEDINGTFVNEEWQSPWHGLIHFSQFEIYKSAALITDEQQADTQYLARLKDLIQFMPERGKFGIMAFDFFHDEQGRPDRKLSTFYVPNEYVMTI
;
A
#
# COMPACT_ATOMS: atom_id res chain seq x y z
N MET A 1 11.60 -15.19 8.14
CA MET A 1 10.27 -15.32 8.78
C MET A 1 9.85 -16.78 8.98
N GLU A 2 10.12 -17.70 8.04
CA GLU A 2 9.71 -19.11 8.17
C GLU A 2 10.40 -19.96 9.27
N LYS A 3 11.54 -19.50 9.79
CA LYS A 3 12.35 -20.28 10.74
C LYS A 3 11.80 -20.31 12.18
N GLU A 4 10.80 -19.50 12.51
CA GLU A 4 10.33 -19.31 13.90
C GLU A 4 8.82 -19.54 14.11
N ILE A 5 8.08 -20.05 13.11
CA ILE A 5 6.67 -20.38 13.27
C ILE A 5 6.49 -21.82 13.76
N SER A 6 5.51 -22.05 14.64
CA SER A 6 5.19 -23.39 15.15
C SER A 6 4.71 -24.31 14.01
N ALA A 7 4.84 -25.62 14.20
CA ALA A 7 4.33 -26.59 13.23
C ALA A 7 2.82 -26.41 12.95
N GLY A 8 2.03 -26.06 13.98
CA GLY A 8 0.61 -25.77 13.82
C GLY A 8 0.34 -24.51 12.99
N ALA A 9 1.13 -23.45 13.17
CA ALA A 9 1.00 -22.23 12.36
C ALA A 9 1.36 -22.50 10.88
N ARG A 10 2.41 -23.29 10.62
CA ARG A 10 2.77 -23.68 9.26
C ARG A 10 1.65 -24.49 8.60
N SER A 11 1.11 -25.48 9.30
CA SER A 11 -0.01 -26.28 8.78
C SER A 11 -1.26 -25.45 8.52
N LEU A 12 -1.57 -24.47 9.38
CA LEU A 12 -2.69 -23.54 9.15
C LEU A 12 -2.49 -22.71 7.88
N VAL A 13 -1.28 -22.19 7.64
CA VAL A 13 -0.97 -21.43 6.43
C VAL A 13 -1.09 -22.32 5.19
N GLU A 14 -0.53 -23.53 5.21
CA GLU A 14 -0.65 -24.48 4.09
C GLU A 14 -2.12 -24.78 3.76
N GLN A 15 -2.94 -25.05 4.78
CA GLN A 15 -4.39 -25.30 4.63
C GLN A 15 -5.15 -24.10 4.05
N ALA A 16 -4.77 -22.87 4.41
CA ALA A 16 -5.44 -21.66 3.93
C ALA A 16 -5.24 -21.42 2.41
N PHE A 17 -4.20 -22.02 1.82
CA PHE A 17 -3.89 -21.92 0.39
C PHE A 17 -4.28 -23.17 -0.41
N GLU A 18 -4.89 -24.18 0.23
CA GLU A 18 -5.39 -25.37 -0.48
C GLU A 18 -6.39 -24.97 -1.58
N GLY A 19 -6.12 -25.40 -2.81
CA GLY A 19 -6.96 -25.09 -3.97
C GLY A 19 -6.71 -23.71 -4.61
N ILE A 20 -5.81 -22.90 -4.06
CA ILE A 20 -5.43 -21.57 -4.60
C ILE A 20 -3.91 -21.56 -4.87
N GLN A 21 -3.46 -22.46 -5.74
CA GLN A 21 -2.04 -22.68 -6.04
C GLN A 21 -1.65 -22.15 -7.43
N GLY A 22 -0.39 -21.73 -7.57
CA GLY A 22 0.15 -21.21 -8.84
C GLY A 22 -0.65 -20.03 -9.42
N ASP A 23 -0.98 -20.08 -10.71
CA ASP A 23 -1.68 -18.99 -11.43
C ASP A 23 -3.10 -18.67 -10.90
N ALA A 24 -3.65 -19.52 -10.02
CA ALA A 24 -4.93 -19.28 -9.34
C ALA A 24 -4.80 -18.24 -8.22
N LEU A 25 -3.61 -18.07 -7.63
CA LEU A 25 -3.39 -17.06 -6.60
C LEU A 25 -3.31 -15.67 -7.23
N ARG A 26 -4.35 -14.88 -6.99
CA ARG A 26 -4.47 -13.50 -7.50
C ARG A 26 -4.96 -12.57 -6.43
N ASP A 27 -4.16 -11.55 -6.17
CA ASP A 27 -4.62 -10.35 -5.49
C ASP A 27 -5.09 -9.35 -6.54
N TYR A 28 -6.34 -8.92 -6.43
CA TYR A 28 -6.96 -7.97 -7.36
C TYR A 28 -6.91 -6.53 -6.85
N HIS A 29 -6.40 -6.30 -5.64
CA HIS A 29 -6.50 -5.00 -4.98
C HIS A 29 -5.22 -4.66 -4.23
N VAL A 30 -4.21 -4.20 -4.97
CA VAL A 30 -3.00 -3.61 -4.38
C VAL A 30 -2.90 -2.16 -4.81
N HIS A 31 -3.04 -1.22 -3.87
CA HIS A 31 -2.78 0.18 -4.16
C HIS A 31 -1.30 0.48 -4.06
N MET A 32 -0.74 1.09 -5.10
CA MET A 32 0.59 1.67 -5.01
C MET A 32 0.54 2.88 -4.08
N LEU A 33 1.69 3.24 -3.51
CA LEU A 33 1.83 4.42 -2.67
C LEU A 33 3.09 5.19 -3.07
N GLY A 34 3.01 6.51 -2.95
CA GLY A 34 4.13 7.42 -3.04
C GLY A 34 3.82 8.71 -2.30
N MET A 35 4.85 9.49 -2.04
CA MET A 35 4.74 10.75 -1.29
C MET A 35 5.45 11.92 -1.99
N ASN A 36 5.66 11.83 -3.30
CA ASN A 36 6.45 12.82 -4.03
C ASN A 36 5.71 13.41 -5.24
N GLU A 37 4.96 14.48 -4.99
CA GLU A 37 4.14 15.14 -6.00
C GLU A 37 4.98 15.69 -7.17
N ASP A 38 6.16 16.23 -6.87
CA ASP A 38 7.04 16.83 -7.87
C ASP A 38 7.71 15.80 -8.80
N ILE A 39 8.02 14.60 -8.30
CA ILE A 39 8.73 13.57 -9.06
C ILE A 39 7.77 12.66 -9.84
N ASN A 40 6.67 12.23 -9.21
CA ASN A 40 5.78 11.22 -9.79
C ASN A 40 4.29 11.53 -9.64
N GLY A 41 3.94 12.72 -9.20
CA GLY A 41 2.55 13.16 -9.09
C GLY A 41 1.76 12.50 -7.96
N THR A 42 2.39 11.71 -7.10
CA THR A 42 1.72 11.15 -5.92
C THR A 42 1.53 12.21 -4.85
N PHE A 43 0.40 12.18 -4.16
CA PHE A 43 0.06 13.17 -3.16
C PHE A 43 -0.40 12.48 -1.89
N VAL A 44 0.01 13.01 -0.74
CA VAL A 44 -0.56 12.68 0.57
C VAL A 44 -0.94 13.98 1.24
N ASN A 45 -2.14 14.05 1.80
CA ASN A 45 -2.66 15.26 2.40
C ASN A 45 -1.83 15.69 3.60
N GLU A 46 -1.23 16.89 3.54
CA GLU A 46 -0.37 17.45 4.59
C GLU A 46 -1.10 17.62 5.94
N GLU A 47 -2.40 17.92 5.93
CA GLU A 47 -3.19 18.05 7.16
C GLU A 47 -3.27 16.71 7.90
N TRP A 48 -3.30 15.59 7.17
CA TRP A 48 -3.29 14.25 7.78
C TRP A 48 -1.94 13.87 8.37
N GLN A 49 -0.87 14.59 8.03
CA GLN A 49 0.48 14.36 8.54
C GLN A 49 0.76 15.15 9.83
N SER A 50 -0.24 15.88 10.34
CA SER A 50 -0.07 16.79 11.47
C SER A 50 -1.09 16.52 12.57
N PRO A 51 -0.66 16.27 13.82
CA PRO A 51 -1.57 16.04 14.94
C PRO A 51 -2.45 17.27 15.24
N TRP A 52 -2.03 18.45 14.81
CA TRP A 52 -2.72 19.73 15.03
C TRP A 52 -3.95 19.92 14.15
N HIS A 53 -4.04 19.20 13.03
CA HIS A 53 -5.17 19.28 12.10
C HIS A 53 -6.18 18.13 12.27
N GLY A 54 -5.86 17.16 13.14
CA GLY A 54 -6.77 16.09 13.52
C GLY A 54 -6.03 14.86 14.01
N LEU A 55 -6.14 14.55 15.30
CA LEU A 55 -5.42 13.43 15.92
C LEU A 55 -5.77 12.06 15.31
N ILE A 56 -7.02 11.88 14.85
CA ILE A 56 -7.46 10.63 14.21
C ILE A 56 -6.74 10.44 12.86
N HIS A 57 -6.75 11.46 12.01
CA HIS A 57 -6.10 11.41 10.70
C HIS A 57 -4.58 11.22 10.83
N PHE A 58 -3.96 11.94 11.77
CA PHE A 58 -2.55 11.75 12.09
C PHE A 58 -2.23 10.32 12.56
N SER A 59 -3.06 9.76 13.43
CA SER A 59 -2.87 8.37 13.89
C SER A 59 -3.00 7.37 12.74
N GLN A 60 -3.95 7.58 11.83
CA GLN A 60 -4.12 6.72 10.64
C GLN A 60 -2.89 6.79 9.74
N PHE A 61 -2.38 7.99 9.45
CA PHE A 61 -1.17 8.21 8.67
C PHE A 61 0.04 7.47 9.26
N GLU A 62 0.29 7.62 10.57
CA GLU A 62 1.40 6.94 11.24
C GLU A 62 1.25 5.41 11.26
N ILE A 63 0.02 4.90 11.43
CA ILE A 63 -0.26 3.45 11.35
C ILE A 63 0.03 2.93 9.94
N TYR A 64 -0.40 3.65 8.88
CA TYR A 64 -0.16 3.24 7.50
C TYR A 64 1.32 3.28 7.14
N LYS A 65 2.05 4.33 7.54
CA LYS A 65 3.52 4.40 7.40
C LYS A 65 4.22 3.24 8.09
N SER A 66 3.83 2.95 9.33
CA SER A 66 4.39 1.83 10.10
C SER A 66 4.14 0.49 9.39
N ALA A 67 2.92 0.23 8.91
CA ALA A 67 2.58 -0.99 8.19
C ALA A 67 3.37 -1.13 6.86
N ALA A 68 3.61 -0.01 6.18
CA ALA A 68 4.40 0.10 4.97
C ALA A 68 5.93 0.01 5.20
N LEU A 69 6.38 -0.01 6.46
CA LEU A 69 7.81 0.12 6.84
C LEU A 69 8.48 1.39 6.28
N ILE A 70 7.73 2.49 6.18
CA ILE A 70 8.28 3.79 5.80
C ILE A 70 8.87 4.45 7.06
N THR A 71 10.17 4.68 7.05
CA THR A 71 10.92 5.34 8.13
C THR A 71 11.50 6.68 7.72
N ASP A 72 11.64 6.91 6.42
CA ASP A 72 12.11 8.16 5.81
C ASP A 72 11.14 8.53 4.69
N GLU A 73 10.37 9.60 4.88
CA GLU A 73 9.35 10.06 3.94
C GLU A 73 9.96 10.49 2.60
N GLN A 74 11.22 10.95 2.57
CA GLN A 74 11.90 11.28 1.32
C GLN A 74 12.22 10.04 0.47
N GLN A 75 12.22 8.87 1.10
CA GLN A 75 12.43 7.58 0.46
C GLN A 75 11.16 6.70 0.47
N ALA A 76 10.00 7.27 0.81
CA ALA A 76 8.75 6.54 1.03
C ALA A 76 8.43 5.56 -0.10
N ASP A 77 8.51 6.02 -1.35
CA ASP A 77 8.22 5.25 -2.55
C ASP A 77 9.12 4.02 -2.69
N THR A 78 10.43 4.21 -2.49
CA THR A 78 11.41 3.11 -2.56
C THR A 78 11.21 2.13 -1.40
N GLN A 79 10.98 2.64 -0.18
CA GLN A 79 10.73 1.81 1.00
C GLN A 79 9.44 0.99 0.86
N TYR A 80 8.37 1.61 0.37
CA TYR A 80 7.09 0.96 0.12
C TYR A 80 7.23 -0.16 -0.93
N LEU A 81 7.89 0.12 -2.06
CA LEU A 81 8.14 -0.87 -3.10
C LEU A 81 8.97 -2.06 -2.60
N ALA A 82 10.01 -1.79 -1.81
CA ALA A 82 10.81 -2.84 -1.19
C ALA A 82 9.96 -3.71 -0.25
N ARG A 83 9.12 -3.08 0.59
CA ARG A 83 8.21 -3.80 1.48
C ARG A 83 7.20 -4.65 0.71
N LEU A 84 6.55 -4.10 -0.32
CA LEU A 84 5.60 -4.83 -1.14
C LEU A 84 6.26 -6.04 -1.82
N LYS A 85 7.45 -5.85 -2.39
CA LYS A 85 8.24 -6.93 -2.98
C LYS A 85 8.55 -8.03 -1.97
N ASP A 86 8.97 -7.67 -0.75
CA ASP A 86 9.24 -8.64 0.30
C ASP A 86 7.97 -9.41 0.70
N LEU A 87 6.84 -8.72 0.85
CA LEU A 87 5.56 -9.37 1.15
C LEU A 87 5.20 -10.41 0.08
N ILE A 88 5.30 -10.03 -1.20
CA ILE A 88 5.05 -10.94 -2.33
C ILE A 88 6.05 -12.09 -2.37
N GLN A 89 7.34 -11.81 -2.15
CA GLN A 89 8.42 -12.81 -2.23
C GLN A 89 8.30 -13.88 -1.15
N PHE A 90 7.79 -13.52 0.03
CA PHE A 90 7.64 -14.43 1.16
C PHE A 90 6.23 -15.01 1.32
N MET A 91 5.36 -14.86 0.30
CA MET A 91 4.10 -15.61 0.24
C MET A 91 4.37 -17.11 0.06
N PRO A 92 3.53 -18.00 0.62
CA PRO A 92 3.68 -19.45 0.48
C PRO A 92 3.64 -19.93 -0.97
N GLU A 93 2.87 -19.23 -1.81
CA GLU A 93 2.64 -19.54 -3.21
C GLU A 93 2.91 -18.30 -4.07
N ARG A 94 3.41 -18.51 -5.28
CA ARG A 94 3.60 -17.42 -6.25
C ARG A 94 2.27 -17.08 -6.90
N GLY A 95 1.93 -15.79 -6.91
CA GLY A 95 0.69 -15.27 -7.50
C GLY A 95 0.90 -14.02 -8.34
N LYS A 96 -0.20 -13.50 -8.88
CA LYS A 96 -0.23 -12.21 -9.59
C LYS A 96 -0.95 -11.17 -8.74
N PHE A 97 -0.42 -9.95 -8.75
CA PHE A 97 -0.92 -8.85 -7.92
C PHE A 97 -1.32 -7.70 -8.85
N GLY A 98 -2.59 -7.33 -8.82
CA GLY A 98 -3.14 -6.20 -9.56
C GLY A 98 -2.79 -4.90 -8.86
N ILE A 99 -1.77 -4.20 -9.38
CA ILE A 99 -1.39 -2.88 -8.90
C ILE A 99 -2.36 -1.81 -9.44
N MET A 100 -2.78 -0.90 -8.57
CA MET A 100 -3.81 0.08 -8.88
C MET A 100 -3.42 1.49 -8.46
N ALA A 101 -3.84 2.43 -9.30
CA ALA A 101 -3.89 3.85 -9.00
C ALA A 101 -4.96 4.16 -7.94
N PHE A 102 -4.96 5.38 -7.43
CA PHE A 102 -5.96 5.86 -6.48
C PHE A 102 -6.27 7.32 -6.80
N ASP A 103 -7.54 7.61 -7.07
CA ASP A 103 -7.94 8.93 -7.53
C ASP A 103 -8.29 9.87 -6.36
N PHE A 104 -8.34 11.18 -6.62
CA PHE A 104 -8.81 12.15 -5.65
C PHE A 104 -10.28 11.91 -5.29
N PHE A 105 -10.68 12.40 -4.12
CA PHE A 105 -12.08 12.68 -3.86
C PHE A 105 -12.60 13.67 -4.89
N HIS A 106 -13.79 13.43 -5.43
CA HIS A 106 -14.42 14.32 -6.41
C HIS A 106 -15.71 14.92 -5.84
N ASP A 107 -15.90 16.22 -6.02
CA ASP A 107 -17.13 16.92 -5.63
C ASP A 107 -18.33 16.53 -6.50
N GLU A 108 -19.51 17.07 -6.19
CA GLU A 108 -20.74 16.79 -6.96
C GLU A 108 -20.65 17.22 -8.45
N GLN A 109 -19.68 18.06 -8.80
CA GLN A 109 -19.40 18.47 -10.18
C GLN A 109 -18.30 17.64 -10.84
N GLY A 110 -17.77 16.63 -10.15
CA GLY A 110 -16.70 15.78 -10.64
C GLY A 110 -15.34 16.49 -10.68
N ARG A 111 -15.11 17.48 -9.81
CA ARG A 111 -13.80 18.15 -9.68
C ARG A 111 -13.04 17.60 -8.46
N PRO A 112 -11.71 17.43 -8.56
CA PRO A 112 -10.93 16.90 -7.45
C PRO A 112 -10.91 17.87 -6.26
N ASP A 113 -11.13 17.34 -5.06
CA ASP A 113 -11.01 18.05 -3.78
C ASP A 113 -9.82 17.47 -2.99
N ARG A 114 -8.71 18.22 -2.98
CA ARG A 114 -7.50 17.82 -2.27
C ARG A 114 -7.67 17.78 -0.75
N LYS A 115 -8.57 18.60 -0.18
CA LYS A 115 -8.77 18.67 1.28
C LYS A 115 -9.47 17.43 1.80
N LEU A 116 -10.43 16.92 1.04
CA LEU A 116 -11.17 15.70 1.38
C LEU A 116 -10.45 14.43 0.95
N SER A 117 -9.42 14.54 0.11
CA SER A 117 -8.58 13.41 -0.31
C SER A 117 -7.55 13.06 0.75
N THR A 118 -7.37 11.76 1.02
CA THR A 118 -6.28 11.29 1.88
C THR A 118 -4.95 11.23 1.12
N PHE A 119 -4.98 10.62 -0.06
CA PHE A 119 -3.85 10.50 -0.96
C PHE A 119 -4.32 10.35 -2.41
N TYR A 120 -3.40 10.51 -3.36
CA TYR A 120 -3.61 10.33 -4.79
C TYR A 120 -2.40 9.64 -5.41
N VAL A 121 -2.67 8.74 -6.35
CA VAL A 121 -1.67 7.94 -7.05
C VAL A 121 -2.06 7.89 -8.52
N PRO A 122 -1.32 8.56 -9.42
CA PRO A 122 -1.66 8.62 -10.84
C PRO A 122 -1.44 7.27 -11.54
N ASN A 123 -2.21 7.02 -12.60
CA ASN A 123 -2.02 5.84 -13.45
C ASN A 123 -0.62 5.82 -14.06
N GLU A 124 -0.10 6.98 -14.46
CA GLU A 124 1.21 7.15 -15.06
C GLU A 124 2.31 6.59 -14.15
N TYR A 125 2.27 6.89 -12.85
CA TYR A 125 3.23 6.36 -11.89
C TYR A 125 3.12 4.83 -11.79
N VAL A 126 1.92 4.29 -11.63
CA VAL A 126 1.69 2.83 -11.51
C VAL A 126 2.21 2.07 -12.73
N MET A 127 2.08 2.65 -13.93
CA MET A 127 2.55 2.04 -15.18
C MET A 127 4.07 2.06 -15.35
N THR A 128 4.83 2.77 -14.49
CA THR A 128 6.30 2.77 -14.50
C THR A 128 6.94 1.72 -13.59
N ILE A 129 6.13 1.09 -12.73
CA ILE A 129 6.56 0.04 -11.79
C ILE A 129 6.67 -1.31 -12.50
#